data_AF-A0A7L3HKF4-F1
#
_entry.id   AF-A0A7L3HKF4-F1
#
_cell.length_a   1.000
_cell.length_b   1.000
_cell.length_c   1.000
_cell.angle_alpha   90.00
_cell.angle_beta   90.00
_cell.angle_gamma   90.00
#
_symmetry.space_group_name_H-M   'P 1'
#
loop_
_entity.id
_entity.type
_entity.pdbx_description
1 polymer ?
#
loop_
_entity_poly.entity_id
_entity_poly.type
_entity_poly.pdbx_seq_one_letter_code
_entity_poly.pdbx_strand_id
1 'polypeptide(L)' 'GPASGTDRVKKGGSYMCHKSYCYRYRCAARSQNTPDSSASNLGFRCAATTAPGPH' A
#
# COMPACT_ATOMS: atom_id res chain seq x y z
N GLY A 1 10.64 -0.13 -1.22
CA GLY A 1 10.73 -0.66 0.15
C GLY A 1 12.12 -1.22 0.35
N PRO A 2 12.46 -1.75 1.53
CA PRO A 2 13.72 -2.47 1.73
C PRO A 2 13.76 -3.72 0.83
N ALA A 3 14.97 -4.13 0.41
CA ALA A 3 15.17 -5.30 -0.45
C ALA A 3 14.83 -6.63 0.25
N SER A 4 14.99 -6.67 1.57
CA SER A 4 14.67 -7.80 2.45
C SER A 4 13.79 -7.36 3.62
N GLY A 5 13.12 -8.32 4.26
CA GLY A 5 12.23 -8.10 5.41
C GLY A 5 11.05 -9.08 5.42
N THR A 6 10.45 -9.26 6.58
CA THR A 6 9.25 -10.11 6.76
C THR A 6 7.98 -9.41 6.30
N ASP A 7 7.93 -8.08 6.40
CA ASP A 7 6.73 -7.29 6.08
C ASP A 7 6.86 -6.55 4.73
N ARG A 8 5.72 -6.26 4.11
CA ARG A 8 5.62 -5.46 2.89
C ARG A 8 4.98 -4.10 3.17
N VAL A 9 5.49 -3.08 2.49
CA VAL A 9 5.04 -1.69 2.66
C VAL A 9 3.69 -1.47 1.99
N LYS A 10 2.74 -0.91 2.73
CA LYS A 10 1.48 -0.35 2.21
C LYS A 10 1.46 1.18 2.35
N LYS A 11 0.75 1.85 1.44
CA LYS A 11 0.72 3.31 1.28
C LYS A 11 -0.69 3.80 0.96
N GLY A 12 -0.97 5.07 1.25
CA GLY A 12 -2.19 5.76 0.81
C GLY A 12 -3.33 5.80 1.83
N GLY A 13 -3.26 5.00 2.91
CA GLY A 13 -4.36 4.90 3.87
C GLY A 13 -5.57 4.16 3.28
N SER A 14 -6.73 4.31 3.90
CA SER A 14 -8.00 3.74 3.46
C SER A 14 -9.17 4.63 3.85
N TYR A 15 -10.40 4.24 3.48
CA TYR A 15 -11.62 4.95 3.87
C TYR A 15 -11.83 5.03 5.39
N MET A 16 -11.14 4.18 6.16
CA MET A 16 -11.17 4.22 7.62
C MET A 16 -10.14 5.17 8.22
N CYS A 17 -9.31 5.89 7.44
CA CYS A 17 -8.33 6.79 8.03
C CYS A 17 -8.97 8.10 8.55
N HIS A 18 -8.57 8.52 9.75
CA HIS A 18 -8.97 9.81 10.33
C HIS A 18 -7.80 10.44 11.10
N LYS A 19 -7.78 11.77 11.21
CA LYS A 19 -6.67 12.52 11.85
C LYS A 19 -6.44 12.11 13.30
N SER A 20 -7.49 11.75 14.04
CA SER A 20 -7.40 11.43 15.48
C SER A 20 -6.72 10.08 15.80
N TYR A 21 -6.70 9.11 14.88
CA TYR A 21 -6.15 7.77 15.17
C TYR A 21 -5.30 7.17 14.05
N CYS A 22 -5.50 7.58 12.80
CA CYS A 22 -4.72 7.08 11.66
C CYS A 22 -4.57 8.16 10.59
N TYR A 23 -3.62 9.07 10.81
CA TYR A 23 -3.30 10.17 9.90
C TYR A 23 -2.38 9.74 8.73
N ARG A 24 -2.75 8.64 8.06
CA ARG A 24 -1.94 7.95 7.03
C ARG A 24 -2.44 8.08 5.59
N TYR A 25 -3.47 8.88 5.34
CA TYR A 25 -3.93 9.21 3.98
C TYR A 25 -2.98 10.16 3.22
N ARG A 26 -1.90 10.62 3.85
CA ARG A 26 -0.88 11.49 3.24
C ARG A 26 0.08 10.71 2.36
N CYS A 27 0.53 11.28 1.24
CA CYS A 27 1.51 10.67 0.33
C CYS A 27 2.80 10.20 1.03
N ALA A 28 3.28 10.96 2.02
CA ALA A 28 4.49 10.60 2.78
C ALA A 28 4.28 9.41 3.74
N ALA A 29 3.06 9.18 4.23
CA ALA A 29 2.79 8.22 5.30
C ALA A 29 2.97 6.75 4.86
N ARG A 30 3.57 5.92 5.71
CA ARG A 30 3.88 4.50 5.44
C ARG A 30 3.33 3.61 6.56
N SER A 31 3.02 2.37 6.21
CA SER A 31 2.68 1.28 7.12
C SER A 31 3.07 -0.06 6.45
N GLN A 32 2.84 -1.17 7.13
CA GLN A 32 3.28 -2.49 6.71
C GLN A 32 2.33 -3.57 7.22
N ASN A 33 2.35 -4.72 6.56
CA ASN A 33 1.71 -5.97 6.95
C ASN A 33 2.58 -7.13 6.45
N THR A 34 2.38 -8.32 7.01
CA THR A 34 2.95 -9.54 6.42
C THR A 34 2.35 -9.79 5.02
N PRO A 35 3.04 -10.49 4.10
CA PRO A 35 2.59 -10.69 2.71
C PRO A 35 1.27 -11.46 2.58
N ASP A 36 0.94 -12.28 3.57
CA ASP A 36 -0.25 -13.13 3.67
C ASP A 36 -1.44 -12.44 4.35
N SER A 37 -1.23 -11.27 4.96
CA SER A 37 -2.30 -10.48 5.58
C SER A 37 -3.30 -9.96 4.54
N SER A 38 -4.60 -10.14 4.79
CA SER A 38 -5.69 -9.53 4.03
C SER A 38 -6.63 -8.72 4.92
N ALA A 39 -7.28 -7.69 4.36
CA ALA A 39 -8.25 -6.87 5.05
C ALA A 39 -9.18 -6.19 4.04
N SER A 40 -10.42 -5.91 4.44
CA SER A 40 -11.45 -5.27 3.58
C SER A 40 -11.07 -3.87 3.07
N ASN A 41 -10.10 -3.23 3.71
CA ASN A 41 -9.64 -1.88 3.39
C ASN A 41 -8.25 -1.83 2.74
N LEU A 42 -7.74 -2.98 2.29
CA LEU A 42 -6.42 -3.13 1.68
C LEU A 42 -6.56 -3.66 0.25
N GLY A 43 -5.96 -2.94 -0.70
CA GLY A 43 -5.82 -3.35 -2.10
C GLY A 43 -4.47 -2.93 -2.66
N PHE A 44 -4.27 -3.12 -3.97
CA PHE A 44 -3.04 -2.77 -4.66
C PHE A 44 -3.32 -2.20 -6.06
N ARG A 45 -2.30 -1.57 -6.64
CA ARG A 45 -2.26 -1.18 -8.05
C ARG A 45 -0.95 -1.64 -8.66
N CYS A 46 -0.98 -1.98 -9.94
CA CYS A 46 0.22 -2.34 -10.69
C CYS A 46 0.89 -1.10 -11.29
N ALA A 47 2.16 -1.24 -11.62
CA ALA A 47 2.90 -0.30 -12.45
C ALA A 47 3.70 -1.11 -13.47
N ALA A 48 3.93 -0.52 -14.65
CA ALA A 48 4.74 -1.13 -15.70
C ALA A 48 5.81 -0.13 -16.14
N THR A 49 6.98 -0.63 -16.52
CA THR A 49 8.10 0.19 -17.02
C THR A 49 7.76 0.80 -18.38
N THR A 50 6.98 0.10 -19.19
CA THR A 50 6.50 0.51 -20.51
C THR A 50 5.02 0.18 -20.65
N ALA A 51 4.32 0.84 -21.58
CA ALA A 51 2.92 0.53 -21.86
C ALA A 51 2.77 -0.94 -22.32
N PRO A 52 1.69 -1.64 -21.93
CA PRO A 52 1.40 -2.97 -22.46
C PRO A 52 1.20 -2.88 -23.98
N GLY A 53 1.72 -3.87 -24.71
CA GLY A 53 1.57 -3.92 -26.17
C GLY A 53 0.11 -4.06 -26.59
N PRO A 54 -0.24 -3.69 -27.84
CA PRO A 54 -1.55 -4.00 -28.39
C PRO A 54 -1.72 -5.53 -28.42
N HIS A 55 -2.89 -6.01 -28.02
CA HIS A 55 -3.27 -7.42 -28.14
C HIS A 55 -3.36 -7.84 -29.60
#